data_AF-A0A517SHE3-F1
#
_entry.id   AF-A0A517SHE3-F1
#
_cell.length_a   1.000
_cell.length_b   1.000
_cell.length_c   1.000
_cell.angle_alpha   90.00
_cell.angle_beta   90.00
_cell.angle_gamma   90.00
#
_symmetry.space_group_name_H-M   'P 1'
#
loop_
_entity.id
_entity.type
_entity.pdbx_description
1 polymer ?
#
loop_
_entity_poly.entity_id
_entity_poly.type
_entity_poly.pdbx_seq_one_letter_code
_entity_poly.pdbx_strand_id
1 'polypeptide(L)'
;MPSGRNALACVGVVALCLVESAPAADPPSQPPNPPRPERVFPAPKPEPSPESRLGERSAVKAEPTSTTLHIDLLMNDATEALQSQTWGRVFDALGHRVRVRTAGVDDEAAIEESRRGPLRTVQLTGRLDRRGTLTFPGRTFKTGDERALKEWLEELEAYGAQGSPAGQPRWGLNTEQFQGLFRSLAEDVSTDLQGQPLIDAARSLGFGIDIPLRVHDSVAGKWNSTESPLVVAQDVRALSRGSAFAVLLNDAGLCFRPLRTPSGSIDLVVLNRAETPDPWPIGWAPRPDVQRSDYAPSLFAFGPIGFLDRPVTEMLQDARDQTGCAIVIDHPGIAKKEVDLVKKTFGLPQKKTAWVLVLQSALAGTGLVPHIRVDEAGRGFIFIAPFESRAISNQ
;
A
#
# COMPACT_ATOMS: atom_id res chain seq x y z
N MET A 1 48.97 -51.93 8.16
CA MET A 1 49.48 -52.79 7.06
C MET A 1 48.33 -53.64 6.54
N PRO A 2 48.29 -53.99 5.25
CA PRO A 2 48.88 -53.32 4.08
C PRO A 2 47.80 -52.39 3.45
N SER A 3 47.20 -52.63 2.28
CA SER A 3 47.65 -52.16 0.94
C SER A 3 46.42 -51.62 0.16
N GLY A 4 46.54 -50.84 -0.92
CA GLY A 4 47.70 -50.17 -1.55
C GLY A 4 47.30 -49.55 -2.90
N ARG A 5 48.11 -48.59 -3.41
CA ARG A 5 48.51 -48.34 -4.83
C ARG A 5 47.45 -48.32 -5.97
N ASN A 6 47.56 -47.56 -7.06
CA ASN A 6 48.48 -46.51 -7.56
C ASN A 6 47.87 -45.96 -8.86
N ALA A 7 48.07 -44.68 -9.21
CA ALA A 7 48.33 -44.23 -10.59
C ALA A 7 48.63 -42.72 -10.65
N LEU A 8 49.90 -42.35 -10.84
CA LEU A 8 50.25 -41.08 -11.50
C LEU A 8 50.29 -41.32 -13.01
N ALA A 9 49.93 -40.30 -13.79
CA ALA A 9 50.43 -40.13 -15.15
C ALA A 9 50.75 -38.64 -15.38
N CYS A 10 51.97 -38.38 -15.86
CA CYS A 10 52.50 -37.04 -16.13
C CYS A 10 52.58 -36.76 -17.64
N VAL A 11 53.04 -35.54 -17.95
CA VAL A 11 53.64 -35.07 -19.22
C VAL A 11 52.68 -34.44 -20.23
N GLY A 12 52.99 -33.19 -20.60
CA GLY A 12 52.25 -32.41 -21.59
C GLY A 12 52.69 -30.94 -21.70
N VAL A 13 53.97 -30.62 -21.53
CA VAL A 13 54.50 -29.26 -21.70
C VAL A 13 55.03 -29.06 -23.12
N VAL A 14 54.45 -28.12 -23.86
CA VAL A 14 55.14 -27.40 -24.95
C VAL A 14 54.74 -25.93 -24.88
N ALA A 15 55.73 -25.06 -24.77
CA ALA A 15 55.56 -23.61 -24.91
C ALA A 15 56.04 -23.19 -26.31
N LEU A 16 55.41 -22.17 -26.90
CA LEU A 16 56.05 -21.39 -27.95
C LEU A 16 55.63 -19.92 -27.84
N CYS A 17 56.58 -19.05 -27.51
CA CYS A 17 56.43 -17.61 -27.63
C CYS A 17 56.64 -17.18 -29.08
N LEU A 18 55.94 -16.14 -29.53
CA LEU A 18 56.43 -15.26 -30.60
C LEU A 18 56.02 -13.81 -30.29
N VAL A 19 56.95 -12.91 -30.54
CA VAL A 19 56.95 -11.46 -30.26
C VAL A 19 57.45 -10.76 -31.53
N GLU A 20 57.13 -9.48 -31.69
CA GLU A 20 57.60 -8.58 -32.76
C GLU A 20 57.06 -8.89 -34.19
N SER A 21 56.95 -7.92 -35.11
CA SER A 21 57.31 -6.49 -35.04
C SER A 21 56.42 -5.62 -35.93
N ALA A 22 56.44 -4.31 -35.70
CA ALA A 22 55.94 -3.31 -36.65
C ALA A 22 57.09 -2.80 -37.55
N PRO A 23 56.80 -2.37 -38.79
CA PRO A 23 57.64 -1.41 -39.49
C PRO A 23 56.91 -0.10 -39.83
N ALA A 24 57.68 0.93 -40.18
CA ALA A 24 57.29 2.33 -40.14
C ALA A 24 56.82 2.93 -41.48
N ALA A 25 56.41 4.20 -41.38
CA ALA A 25 55.85 5.09 -42.39
C ALA A 25 56.68 5.34 -43.66
N ASP A 26 56.02 5.94 -44.66
CA ASP A 26 56.64 6.83 -45.67
C ASP A 26 55.79 8.12 -45.82
N PRO A 27 56.37 9.31 -46.11
CA PRO A 27 55.69 10.62 -46.18
C PRO A 27 55.60 11.16 -47.63
N PRO A 28 55.39 12.47 -47.89
CA PRO A 28 54.26 13.34 -47.49
C PRO A 28 53.51 13.91 -48.72
N SER A 29 52.20 14.13 -48.61
CA SER A 29 51.45 14.96 -49.57
C SER A 29 51.23 16.38 -49.03
N GLN A 30 51.79 17.39 -49.70
CA GLN A 30 51.60 18.80 -49.35
C GLN A 30 50.18 19.32 -49.70
N PRO A 31 49.72 20.41 -49.05
CA PRO A 31 48.29 20.65 -48.86
C PRO A 31 47.61 21.49 -49.96
N PRO A 32 46.30 21.29 -50.21
CA PRO A 32 45.47 22.32 -50.80
C PRO A 32 45.17 23.45 -49.79
N ASN A 33 45.07 24.69 -50.28
CA ASN A 33 44.99 25.90 -49.47
C ASN A 33 43.79 25.98 -48.50
N PRO A 34 43.93 26.66 -47.35
CA PRO A 34 42.87 26.77 -46.35
C PRO A 34 41.70 27.65 -46.81
N PRO A 35 40.44 27.26 -46.55
CA PRO A 35 39.29 28.14 -46.67
C PRO A 35 39.32 29.25 -45.60
N ARG A 36 38.63 30.36 -45.90
CA ARG A 36 38.68 31.62 -45.13
C ARG A 36 38.19 31.49 -43.67
N PRO A 37 38.70 32.34 -42.76
CA PRO A 37 38.34 32.28 -41.34
C PRO A 37 36.84 32.47 -41.09
N GLU A 38 36.26 31.48 -40.43
CA GLU A 38 34.90 31.52 -39.91
C GLU A 38 34.82 32.49 -38.72
N ARG A 39 33.73 33.26 -38.63
CA ARG A 39 33.63 34.35 -37.65
C ARG A 39 33.41 33.78 -36.25
N VAL A 40 34.38 34.01 -35.38
CA VAL A 40 34.28 33.77 -33.93
C VAL A 40 33.12 34.60 -33.38
N PHE A 41 32.02 33.95 -33.04
CA PHE A 41 31.04 34.49 -32.09
C PHE A 41 31.54 34.21 -30.67
N PRO A 42 31.49 35.20 -29.75
CA PRO A 42 32.06 35.05 -28.42
C PRO A 42 31.26 34.06 -27.56
N ALA A 43 31.95 33.44 -26.60
CA ALA A 43 31.34 32.55 -25.62
C ALA A 43 30.22 33.24 -24.82
N PRO A 44 29.15 32.52 -24.44
CA PRO A 44 28.10 33.07 -23.58
C PRO A 44 28.67 33.49 -22.22
N LYS A 45 28.24 34.65 -21.72
CA LYS A 45 28.62 35.19 -20.41
C LYS A 45 28.28 34.22 -19.27
N PRO A 46 29.12 34.10 -18.22
CA PRO A 46 28.77 33.40 -16.99
C PRO A 46 28.19 34.37 -15.95
N GLU A 47 26.90 34.23 -15.62
CA GLU A 47 26.24 34.87 -14.45
C GLU A 47 25.09 33.95 -13.98
N PRO A 48 24.61 34.02 -12.72
CA PRO A 48 25.40 33.85 -11.50
C PRO A 48 24.73 32.88 -10.48
N SER A 49 25.38 32.68 -9.33
CA SER A 49 24.75 32.15 -8.10
C SER A 49 25.27 32.95 -6.90
N PRO A 50 24.55 33.06 -5.76
CA PRO A 50 23.15 32.68 -5.47
C PRO A 50 22.34 33.84 -4.82
N GLU A 51 21.23 33.50 -4.13
CA GLU A 51 20.43 34.29 -3.16
C GLU A 51 19.14 35.04 -3.59
N SER A 52 18.03 34.46 -3.14
CA SER A 52 16.87 35.12 -2.48
C SER A 52 16.01 36.16 -3.22
N ARG A 53 14.87 35.68 -3.75
CA ARG A 53 13.49 36.18 -3.53
C ARG A 53 12.51 35.12 -4.07
N LEU A 54 11.85 34.36 -3.20
CA LEU A 54 10.47 34.62 -2.75
C LEU A 54 9.45 34.71 -3.90
N GLY A 55 8.64 33.65 -4.06
CA GLY A 55 7.20 33.89 -4.25
C GLY A 55 6.48 33.36 -5.49
N GLU A 56 6.99 32.38 -6.25
CA GLU A 56 6.11 31.64 -7.18
C GLU A 56 5.44 30.45 -6.47
N ARG A 57 4.15 30.64 -6.19
CA ARG A 57 3.28 29.64 -5.58
C ARG A 57 3.10 28.48 -6.55
N SER A 58 3.77 27.35 -6.31
CA SER A 58 3.32 26.06 -6.84
C SER A 58 1.85 25.88 -6.47
N ALA A 59 0.98 25.86 -7.47
CA ALA A 59 -0.46 25.80 -7.27
C ALA A 59 -0.82 24.50 -6.54
N VAL A 60 -1.24 24.63 -5.28
CA VAL A 60 -1.83 23.53 -4.51
C VAL A 60 -2.98 22.98 -5.34
N LYS A 61 -2.86 21.71 -5.73
CA LYS A 61 -3.80 21.04 -6.63
C LYS A 61 -5.09 20.73 -5.85
N ALA A 62 -5.96 21.73 -5.76
CA ALA A 62 -7.19 21.70 -4.99
C ALA A 62 -8.04 20.46 -5.32
N GLU A 63 -8.53 19.80 -4.28
CA GLU A 63 -9.40 18.63 -4.45
C GLU A 63 -10.73 19.05 -5.08
N PRO A 64 -11.28 18.27 -6.02
CA PRO A 64 -12.44 18.69 -6.78
C PRO A 64 -13.71 18.70 -5.91
N THR A 65 -14.28 19.88 -5.72
CA THR A 65 -15.47 20.10 -4.86
C THR A 65 -16.79 19.82 -5.60
N SER A 66 -16.74 19.46 -6.88
CA SER A 66 -17.90 19.17 -7.71
C SER A 66 -17.57 18.14 -8.80
N THR A 67 -18.39 17.09 -8.87
CA THR A 67 -18.48 16.20 -10.05
C THR A 67 -19.61 16.71 -10.95
N THR A 68 -19.40 16.66 -12.27
CA THR A 68 -20.42 16.94 -13.29
C THR A 68 -20.47 15.76 -14.26
N LEU A 69 -21.66 15.21 -14.49
CA LEU A 69 -21.88 14.19 -15.52
C LEU A 69 -22.16 14.85 -16.87
N HIS A 70 -21.55 14.33 -17.93
CA HIS A 70 -21.88 14.66 -19.31
C HIS A 70 -22.23 13.37 -20.03
N ILE A 71 -23.49 13.26 -20.48
CA ILE A 71 -24.05 11.99 -20.96
C ILE A 71 -24.27 12.09 -22.47
N ASP A 72 -23.55 11.27 -23.23
CA ASP A 72 -23.70 11.08 -24.67
C ASP A 72 -24.43 9.75 -24.93
N LEU A 73 -25.54 9.78 -25.66
CA LEU A 73 -26.24 8.59 -26.14
C LEU A 73 -26.03 8.41 -27.65
N LEU A 74 -25.41 7.29 -27.99
CA LEU A 74 -25.15 6.83 -29.33
C LEU A 74 -26.35 6.04 -29.86
N MET A 75 -26.98 6.54 -30.92
CA MET A 75 -27.95 5.84 -31.74
C MET A 75 -27.24 5.14 -32.90
N ASN A 76 -27.65 3.92 -33.25
CA ASN A 76 -27.18 3.25 -34.47
C ASN A 76 -28.03 3.64 -35.69
N ASP A 77 -29.28 4.08 -35.48
CA ASP A 77 -30.27 4.24 -36.55
C ASP A 77 -31.24 5.40 -36.24
N ALA A 78 -31.64 6.16 -37.27
CA ALA A 78 -32.62 7.24 -37.13
C ALA A 78 -34.00 6.74 -36.66
N THR A 79 -34.31 5.46 -36.84
CA THR A 79 -35.53 4.82 -36.30
C THR A 79 -35.57 4.76 -34.77
N GLU A 80 -34.45 4.94 -34.08
CA GLU A 80 -34.36 4.99 -32.61
C GLU A 80 -34.78 6.35 -32.02
N ALA A 81 -35.14 7.34 -32.86
CA ALA A 81 -35.45 8.72 -32.43
C ALA A 81 -36.62 8.86 -31.44
N LEU A 82 -37.60 7.94 -31.46
CA LEU A 82 -38.68 7.91 -30.48
C LEU A 82 -38.16 7.46 -29.10
N GLN A 83 -37.24 6.50 -29.07
CA GLN A 83 -36.65 6.00 -27.83
C GLN A 83 -35.69 7.02 -27.21
N SER A 84 -34.97 7.78 -28.04
CA SER A 84 -34.08 8.83 -27.53
C SER A 84 -34.82 10.04 -26.97
N GLN A 85 -35.99 10.41 -27.50
CA GLN A 85 -36.87 11.38 -26.85
C GLN A 85 -37.38 10.88 -25.49
N THR A 86 -37.67 9.58 -25.37
CA THR A 86 -38.10 8.97 -24.10
C THR A 86 -36.99 9.03 -23.06
N TRP A 87 -35.78 8.59 -23.41
CA TRP A 87 -34.62 8.69 -22.51
C TRP A 87 -34.24 10.14 -22.19
N GLY A 88 -34.36 11.08 -23.15
CA GLY A 88 -34.19 12.51 -22.90
C GLY A 88 -35.04 13.01 -21.72
N ARG A 89 -36.33 12.66 -21.72
CA ARG A 89 -37.25 13.02 -20.61
C ARG A 89 -36.88 12.35 -19.29
N VAL A 90 -36.40 11.10 -19.32
CA VAL A 90 -35.95 10.40 -18.11
C VAL A 90 -34.73 11.11 -17.52
N PHE A 91 -33.70 11.40 -18.32
CA PHE A 91 -32.51 12.13 -17.84
C PHE A 91 -32.85 13.55 -17.35
N ASP A 92 -33.70 14.29 -18.07
CA ASP A 92 -34.18 15.61 -17.63
C ASP A 92 -34.93 15.53 -16.29
N ALA A 93 -35.79 14.51 -16.09
CA ALA A 93 -36.51 14.29 -14.84
C ALA A 93 -35.58 13.89 -13.67
N LEU A 94 -34.45 13.27 -13.97
CA LEU A 94 -33.36 12.98 -13.03
C LEU A 94 -32.43 14.19 -12.80
N GLY A 95 -32.59 15.29 -13.55
CA GLY A 95 -31.81 16.52 -13.41
C GLY A 95 -30.51 16.56 -14.24
N HIS A 96 -30.26 15.57 -15.09
CA HIS A 96 -29.05 15.50 -15.92
C HIS A 96 -29.36 15.82 -17.38
N ARG A 97 -28.51 16.65 -18.01
CA ARG A 97 -28.62 16.89 -19.46
C ARG A 97 -27.97 15.75 -20.24
N VAL A 98 -28.69 15.25 -21.22
CA VAL A 98 -28.22 14.22 -22.13
C VAL A 98 -28.13 14.74 -23.57
N ARG A 99 -27.03 14.43 -24.25
CA ARG A 99 -26.82 14.69 -25.66
C ARG A 99 -27.04 13.39 -26.43
N VAL A 100 -27.90 13.41 -27.43
CA VAL A 100 -28.15 12.26 -28.28
C VAL A 100 -27.54 12.52 -29.65
N ARG A 101 -26.80 11.54 -30.20
CA ARG A 101 -26.18 11.62 -31.52
C ARG A 101 -26.10 10.23 -32.18
N THR A 102 -25.99 10.19 -33.50
CA THR A 102 -25.66 8.95 -34.21
C THR A 102 -24.22 8.53 -33.89
N ALA A 103 -23.97 7.23 -33.76
CA ALA A 103 -22.63 6.67 -33.64
C ALA A 103 -21.82 6.89 -34.93
N GLY A 104 -20.58 7.37 -34.77
CA GLY A 104 -19.54 7.28 -35.79
C GLY A 104 -18.93 5.88 -35.85
N VAL A 105 -18.01 5.68 -36.79
CA VAL A 105 -17.38 4.37 -37.06
C VAL A 105 -16.56 3.86 -35.86
N ASP A 106 -15.97 4.78 -35.09
CA ASP A 106 -15.08 4.48 -33.96
C ASP A 106 -15.72 4.80 -32.58
N ASP A 107 -17.04 5.04 -32.52
CA ASP A 107 -17.73 5.39 -31.26
C ASP A 107 -18.18 4.13 -30.48
N GLU A 108 -17.54 3.86 -29.35
CA GLU A 108 -17.91 2.79 -28.42
C GLU A 108 -18.57 3.30 -27.13
N ALA A 109 -19.22 2.39 -26.40
CA ALA A 109 -19.73 2.71 -25.07
C ALA A 109 -18.55 2.83 -24.09
N ALA A 110 -18.45 3.96 -23.39
CA ALA A 110 -17.29 4.32 -22.59
C ALA A 110 -17.71 5.10 -21.34
N ILE A 111 -16.89 5.03 -20.29
CA ILE A 111 -17.00 5.88 -19.10
C ILE A 111 -15.62 6.49 -18.87
N GLU A 112 -15.46 7.75 -19.23
CA GLU A 112 -14.19 8.47 -19.16
C GLU A 112 -14.25 9.53 -18.06
N GLU A 113 -13.15 9.71 -17.33
CA GLU A 113 -13.01 10.79 -16.36
C GLU A 113 -11.98 11.80 -16.84
N SER A 114 -12.38 13.06 -16.94
CA SER A 114 -11.48 14.19 -17.16
C SER A 114 -11.53 15.17 -15.99
N ARG A 115 -10.43 15.91 -15.75
CA ARG A 115 -10.38 16.95 -14.73
C ARG A 115 -9.87 18.26 -15.29
N ARG A 116 -10.53 19.35 -14.94
CA ARG A 116 -10.11 20.72 -15.26
C ARG A 116 -10.13 21.55 -13.97
N GLY A 117 -8.98 21.58 -13.28
CA GLY A 117 -8.87 22.22 -11.96
C GLY A 117 -9.73 21.48 -10.91
N PRO A 118 -10.54 22.19 -10.11
CA PRO A 118 -11.40 21.60 -9.08
C PRO A 118 -12.72 21.01 -9.63
N LEU A 119 -12.89 20.93 -10.95
CA LEU A 119 -14.06 20.32 -11.57
C LEU A 119 -13.69 18.93 -12.13
N ARG A 120 -14.45 17.92 -11.70
CA ARG A 120 -14.35 16.54 -12.19
C ARG A 120 -15.49 16.32 -13.18
N THR A 121 -15.18 15.98 -14.43
CA THR A 121 -16.18 15.68 -15.46
C THR A 121 -16.13 14.20 -15.81
N VAL A 122 -17.25 13.50 -15.61
CA VAL A 122 -17.40 12.10 -16.05
C VAL A 122 -18.20 12.11 -17.36
N GLN A 123 -17.56 11.70 -18.46
CA GLN A 123 -18.20 11.49 -19.75
C GLN A 123 -18.79 10.08 -19.78
N LEU A 124 -20.11 9.98 -19.93
CA LEU A 124 -20.84 8.72 -20.02
C LEU A 124 -21.30 8.53 -21.46
N THR A 125 -20.62 7.67 -22.20
CA THR A 125 -21.01 7.30 -23.57
C THR A 125 -21.80 5.99 -23.52
N GLY A 126 -23.11 6.07 -23.71
CA GLY A 126 -24.01 4.91 -23.74
C GLY A 126 -24.54 4.61 -25.13
N ARG A 127 -24.88 3.37 -25.42
CA ARG A 127 -25.55 2.96 -26.66
C ARG A 127 -27.04 2.72 -26.41
N LEU A 128 -27.88 3.30 -27.25
CA LEU A 128 -29.31 3.04 -27.29
C LEU A 128 -29.59 1.98 -28.36
N ASP A 129 -30.44 1.00 -28.05
CA ASP A 129 -30.91 0.00 -29.02
C ASP A 129 -32.33 0.30 -29.54
N ARG A 130 -32.71 -0.38 -30.63
CA ARG A 130 -34.05 -0.35 -31.23
C ARG A 130 -35.19 -0.79 -30.30
N ARG A 131 -34.90 -1.39 -29.14
CA ARG A 131 -35.88 -1.82 -28.13
C ARG A 131 -36.05 -0.80 -26.99
N GLY A 132 -35.31 0.32 -27.02
CA GLY A 132 -35.29 1.31 -25.95
C GLY A 132 -34.38 0.93 -24.77
N THR A 133 -33.54 -0.09 -24.93
CA THR A 133 -32.52 -0.48 -23.95
C THR A 133 -31.31 0.43 -24.07
N LEU A 134 -30.86 0.97 -22.94
CA LEU A 134 -29.68 1.79 -22.81
C LEU A 134 -28.54 0.95 -22.21
N THR A 135 -27.37 0.94 -22.84
CA THR A 135 -26.20 0.15 -22.42
C THR A 135 -24.98 1.03 -22.25
N PHE A 136 -24.41 1.00 -21.05
CA PHE A 136 -23.11 1.59 -20.69
C PHE A 136 -22.11 0.46 -20.36
N PRO A 137 -20.79 0.73 -20.26
CA PRO A 137 -19.83 -0.24 -19.76
C PRO A 137 -20.27 -0.91 -18.45
N GLY A 138 -20.49 -2.22 -18.50
CA GLY A 138 -20.89 -3.03 -17.34
C GLY A 138 -22.32 -2.82 -16.81
N ARG A 139 -23.15 -1.96 -17.42
CA ARG A 139 -24.54 -1.69 -16.96
C ARG A 139 -25.51 -1.56 -18.12
N THR A 140 -26.72 -2.07 -17.94
CA THR A 140 -27.81 -1.99 -18.92
C THR A 140 -29.10 -1.59 -18.21
N PHE A 141 -29.84 -0.64 -18.78
CA PHE A 141 -31.07 -0.09 -18.25
C PHE A 141 -32.18 -0.12 -19.31
N LYS A 142 -33.40 -0.43 -18.92
CA LYS A 142 -34.62 -0.28 -19.73
C LYS A 142 -35.39 0.94 -19.24
N THR A 143 -36.36 1.40 -20.03
CA THR A 143 -37.22 2.55 -19.68
C THR A 143 -37.95 2.40 -18.34
N GLY A 144 -38.15 1.18 -17.83
CA GLY A 144 -38.73 0.94 -16.50
C GLY A 144 -37.74 0.99 -15.32
N ASP A 145 -36.43 1.09 -15.60
CA ASP A 145 -35.37 0.99 -14.59
C ASP A 145 -34.90 2.38 -14.08
N GLU A 146 -35.73 3.42 -14.21
CA GLU A 146 -35.41 4.83 -13.90
C GLU A 146 -34.78 5.02 -12.50
N ARG A 147 -35.27 4.29 -11.49
CA ARG A 147 -34.70 4.30 -10.15
C ARG A 147 -33.27 3.75 -10.10
N ALA A 148 -33.02 2.62 -10.76
CA ALA A 148 -31.69 2.00 -10.79
C ALA A 148 -30.69 2.84 -11.62
N LEU A 149 -31.19 3.53 -12.66
CA LEU A 149 -30.41 4.53 -13.38
C LEU A 149 -30.06 5.71 -12.45
N LYS A 150 -31.03 6.26 -11.72
CA LYS A 150 -30.81 7.35 -10.76
C LYS A 150 -29.76 6.99 -9.71
N GLU A 151 -29.94 5.86 -9.03
CA GLU A 151 -29.00 5.35 -8.03
C GLU A 151 -27.58 5.24 -8.61
N TRP A 152 -27.43 4.73 -9.84
CA TRP A 152 -26.15 4.63 -10.53
C TRP A 152 -25.54 5.98 -10.94
N LEU A 153 -26.35 6.97 -11.34
CA LEU A 153 -25.86 8.33 -11.63
C LEU A 153 -25.40 9.03 -10.34
N GLU A 154 -26.13 8.87 -9.24
CA GLU A 154 -25.72 9.36 -7.91
C GLU A 154 -24.42 8.67 -7.43
N GLU A 155 -24.25 7.37 -7.68
CA GLU A 155 -22.97 6.65 -7.46
C GLU A 155 -21.84 7.23 -8.32
N LEU A 156 -22.09 7.61 -9.57
CA LEU A 156 -21.08 8.22 -10.46
C LEU A 156 -20.75 9.67 -10.07
N GLU A 157 -21.67 10.43 -9.49
CA GLU A 157 -21.36 11.75 -8.94
C GLU A 157 -20.52 11.64 -7.66
N ALA A 158 -20.84 10.69 -6.77
CA ALA A 158 -20.14 10.46 -5.51
C ALA A 158 -18.76 9.78 -5.69
N TYR A 159 -18.67 8.73 -6.51
CA TYR A 159 -17.47 7.88 -6.64
C TYR A 159 -16.75 8.08 -7.98
N GLY A 160 -17.42 8.61 -9.00
CA GLY A 160 -16.89 8.82 -10.34
C GLY A 160 -16.96 7.60 -11.25
N ALA A 161 -16.26 7.67 -12.38
CA ALA A 161 -16.24 6.71 -13.50
C ALA A 161 -16.11 5.22 -13.13
N GLN A 162 -15.68 4.90 -11.91
CA GLN A 162 -15.36 3.57 -11.44
C GLN A 162 -16.40 2.96 -10.49
N GLY A 163 -17.51 3.67 -10.23
CA GLY A 163 -18.68 3.17 -9.49
C GLY A 163 -18.48 2.94 -7.98
N SER A 164 -19.57 2.49 -7.35
CA SER A 164 -19.66 2.25 -5.90
C SER A 164 -18.71 1.17 -5.37
N PRO A 165 -18.11 1.37 -4.18
CA PRO A 165 -17.14 0.44 -3.60
C PRO A 165 -17.83 -0.79 -2.98
N ALA A 166 -18.15 -1.78 -3.80
CA ALA A 166 -18.67 -3.08 -3.36
C ALA A 166 -17.67 -3.95 -2.55
N GLY A 167 -16.45 -3.45 -2.29
CA GLY A 167 -15.35 -4.17 -1.62
C GLY A 167 -15.25 -3.85 -0.12
N GLN A 168 -14.33 -2.96 0.25
CA GLN A 168 -14.24 -2.35 1.59
C GLN A 168 -14.90 -0.96 1.50
N PRO A 169 -16.22 -0.82 1.74
CA PRO A 169 -16.93 0.42 1.40
C PRO A 169 -16.45 1.59 2.25
N ARG A 170 -16.11 1.31 3.52
CA ARG A 170 -15.50 2.24 4.49
C ARG A 170 -14.18 2.88 4.04
N TRP A 171 -13.50 2.30 3.05
CA TRP A 171 -12.25 2.82 2.49
C TRP A 171 -12.39 3.26 1.02
N GLY A 172 -13.60 3.21 0.45
CA GLY A 172 -13.85 3.54 -0.95
C GLY A 172 -13.26 2.55 -1.95
N LEU A 173 -12.79 1.37 -1.51
CA LEU A 173 -12.16 0.37 -2.35
C LEU A 173 -13.17 -0.65 -2.87
N ASN A 174 -13.12 -0.96 -4.17
CA ASN A 174 -13.78 -2.14 -4.71
C ASN A 174 -13.00 -3.43 -4.32
N THR A 175 -13.58 -4.60 -4.60
CA THR A 175 -13.02 -5.89 -4.18
C THR A 175 -11.65 -6.17 -4.78
N GLU A 176 -11.46 -5.87 -6.07
CA GLU A 176 -10.20 -6.10 -6.79
C GLU A 176 -9.08 -5.19 -6.27
N GLN A 177 -9.39 -3.90 -6.09
CA GLN A 177 -8.50 -2.91 -5.48
C GLN A 177 -8.07 -3.32 -4.07
N PHE A 178 -9.02 -3.77 -3.24
CA PHE A 178 -8.70 -4.23 -1.89
C PHE A 178 -7.83 -5.48 -1.92
N GLN A 179 -8.14 -6.48 -2.75
CA GLN A 179 -7.33 -7.70 -2.87
C GLN A 179 -5.93 -7.42 -3.44
N GLY A 180 -5.81 -6.51 -4.41
CA GLY A 180 -4.52 -6.08 -4.97
C GLY A 180 -3.65 -5.39 -3.93
N LEU A 181 -4.22 -4.43 -3.18
CA LEU A 181 -3.52 -3.77 -2.07
C LEU A 181 -3.14 -4.78 -0.98
N PHE A 182 -4.07 -5.63 -0.55
CA PHE A 182 -3.84 -6.63 0.50
C PHE A 182 -2.68 -7.57 0.12
N ARG A 183 -2.61 -8.01 -1.14
CA ARG A 183 -1.49 -8.81 -1.66
C ARG A 183 -0.18 -8.04 -1.70
N SER A 184 -0.18 -6.76 -2.10
CA SER A 184 1.03 -5.92 -2.09
C SER A 184 1.54 -5.65 -0.67
N LEU A 185 0.63 -5.53 0.31
CA LEU A 185 0.97 -5.39 1.71
C LEU A 185 1.38 -6.71 2.41
N ALA A 186 1.25 -7.85 1.72
CA ALA A 186 1.54 -9.19 2.26
C ALA A 186 3.04 -9.57 2.24
N GLU A 187 3.89 -8.82 1.55
CA GLU A 187 5.33 -9.14 1.45
C GLU A 187 6.04 -9.09 2.82
N ASP A 188 7.08 -9.92 2.96
CA ASP A 188 7.71 -10.22 4.24
C ASP A 188 8.73 -9.18 4.68
N VAL A 189 8.65 -8.77 5.95
CA VAL A 189 9.69 -7.97 6.60
C VAL A 189 10.74 -8.91 7.20
N SER A 190 11.90 -9.00 6.55
CA SER A 190 13.07 -9.76 7.02
C SER A 190 14.15 -8.88 7.67
N THR A 191 14.21 -7.61 7.27
CA THR A 191 15.17 -6.60 7.77
C THR A 191 14.81 -6.13 9.17
N ASP A 192 15.82 -5.99 10.03
CA ASP A 192 15.65 -5.32 11.33
C ASP A 192 15.55 -3.80 11.13
N LEU A 193 14.48 -3.22 11.64
CA LEU A 193 14.18 -1.79 11.57
C LEU A 193 14.30 -1.10 12.93
N GLN A 194 14.62 -1.83 14.01
CA GLN A 194 14.61 -1.29 15.37
C GLN A 194 15.64 -0.17 15.56
N GLY A 195 15.23 0.91 16.23
CA GLY A 195 16.04 2.11 16.43
C GLY A 195 16.18 3.03 15.21
N GLN A 196 15.71 2.64 14.03
CA GLN A 196 15.74 3.50 12.85
C GLN A 196 14.68 4.63 12.93
N PRO A 197 14.88 5.78 12.25
CA PRO A 197 13.83 6.77 12.06
C PRO A 197 12.63 6.19 11.32
N LEU A 198 11.42 6.49 11.78
CA LEU A 198 10.16 5.94 11.26
C LEU A 198 9.95 6.23 9.76
N ILE A 199 10.41 7.39 9.28
CA ILE A 199 10.39 7.76 7.85
C ILE A 199 11.26 6.82 7.02
N ASP A 200 12.47 6.52 7.50
CA ASP A 200 13.43 5.68 6.78
C ASP A 200 13.02 4.20 6.85
N ALA A 201 12.46 3.77 7.99
CA ALA A 201 11.81 2.47 8.11
C ALA A 201 10.62 2.33 7.14
N ALA A 202 9.76 3.34 7.02
CA ALA A 202 8.65 3.33 6.05
C ALA A 202 9.17 3.26 4.60
N ARG A 203 10.24 4.00 4.27
CA ARG A 203 10.89 3.94 2.95
C ARG A 203 11.55 2.58 2.68
N SER A 204 12.14 1.96 3.68
CA SER A 204 12.74 0.61 3.60
C SER A 204 11.68 -0.48 3.42
N LEU A 205 10.47 -0.24 3.94
CA LEU A 205 9.25 -0.99 3.62
C LEU A 205 8.57 -0.50 2.32
N GLY A 206 9.30 0.22 1.45
CA GLY A 206 8.88 0.71 0.12
C GLY A 206 7.67 1.65 0.07
N PHE A 207 7.21 2.17 1.22
CA PHE A 207 6.15 3.18 1.26
C PHE A 207 6.71 4.54 0.79
N GLY A 208 5.97 5.19 -0.11
CA GLY A 208 6.45 6.37 -0.83
C GLY A 208 7.38 6.05 -2.02
N ILE A 209 7.63 4.77 -2.32
CA ILE A 209 8.33 4.31 -3.52
C ILE A 209 7.37 3.47 -4.38
N ASP A 210 7.01 2.27 -3.92
CA ASP A 210 6.15 1.35 -4.67
C ASP A 210 4.67 1.63 -4.40
N ILE A 211 4.36 1.95 -3.13
CA ILE A 211 3.02 2.23 -2.64
C ILE A 211 2.96 3.72 -2.28
N PRO A 212 2.13 4.55 -2.95
CA PRO A 212 2.02 5.97 -2.63
C PRO A 212 1.64 6.19 -1.17
N LEU A 213 2.46 6.95 -0.45
CA LEU A 213 2.24 7.32 0.95
C LEU A 213 2.04 8.83 1.05
N ARG A 214 0.89 9.25 1.56
CA ARG A 214 0.60 10.64 1.94
C ARG A 214 0.56 10.76 3.46
N VAL A 215 0.97 11.92 3.96
CA VAL A 215 0.86 12.27 5.38
C VAL A 215 -0.19 13.36 5.49
N HIS A 216 -1.17 13.18 6.37
CA HIS A 216 -2.22 14.17 6.58
C HIS A 216 -1.68 15.38 7.37
N ASP A 217 -2.17 16.58 7.06
CA ASP A 217 -1.67 17.83 7.64
C ASP A 217 -1.73 17.85 9.18
N SER A 218 -2.75 17.22 9.78
CA SER A 218 -2.89 17.12 11.25
C SER A 218 -1.76 16.35 11.94
N VAL A 219 -0.98 15.54 11.21
CA VAL A 219 0.18 14.80 11.74
C VAL A 219 1.49 15.13 11.04
N ALA A 220 1.48 15.98 10.01
CA ALA A 220 2.67 16.33 9.22
C ALA A 220 3.79 16.97 10.06
N GLY A 221 3.45 17.80 11.06
CA GLY A 221 4.42 18.38 11.99
C GLY A 221 5.09 17.35 12.92
N LYS A 222 4.36 16.32 13.33
CA LYS A 222 4.89 15.21 14.13
C LYS A 222 5.72 14.25 13.28
N TRP A 223 5.26 13.98 12.06
CA TRP A 223 5.96 13.11 11.10
C TRP A 223 7.33 13.69 10.71
N ASN A 224 7.38 14.97 10.33
CA ASN A 224 8.61 15.63 9.86
C ASN A 224 9.46 16.27 10.98
N SER A 225 9.21 15.94 12.26
CA SER A 225 9.96 16.57 13.37
C SER A 225 11.42 16.12 13.40
N THR A 226 12.34 17.07 13.30
CA THR A 226 13.78 16.85 13.47
C THR A 226 14.24 16.98 14.92
N GLU A 227 13.50 17.71 15.76
CA GLU A 227 13.80 17.90 17.19
C GLU A 227 13.39 16.70 18.04
N SER A 228 12.37 15.96 17.61
CA SER A 228 11.89 14.74 18.27
C SER A 228 11.52 13.69 17.22
N PRO A 229 12.52 13.12 16.53
CA PRO A 229 12.28 12.16 15.46
C PRO A 229 11.60 10.92 16.02
N LEU A 230 10.57 10.45 15.32
CA LEU A 230 9.91 9.19 15.62
C LEU A 230 10.88 8.05 15.29
N VAL A 231 11.12 7.16 16.24
CA VAL A 231 12.01 6.00 16.09
C VAL A 231 11.24 4.69 16.25
N VAL A 232 11.67 3.65 15.56
CA VAL A 232 11.08 2.31 15.67
C VAL A 232 11.42 1.69 17.02
N ALA A 233 10.40 1.48 17.86
CA ALA A 233 10.57 0.96 19.22
C ALA A 233 10.78 -0.56 19.27
N GLN A 234 10.20 -1.32 18.33
CA GLN A 234 10.15 -2.79 18.38
C GLN A 234 10.47 -3.47 17.04
N ASP A 235 10.99 -4.69 17.15
CA ASP A 235 11.32 -5.55 16.01
C ASP A 235 10.04 -6.10 15.33
N VAL A 236 9.82 -5.70 14.08
CA VAL A 236 8.67 -6.08 13.24
C VAL A 236 9.00 -7.17 12.20
N ARG A 237 10.17 -7.82 12.29
CA ARG A 237 10.50 -8.97 11.43
C ARG A 237 9.45 -10.10 11.56
N ALA A 238 9.32 -10.89 10.49
CA ALA A 238 8.34 -11.97 10.33
C ALA A 238 6.85 -11.52 10.30
N LEU A 239 6.59 -10.21 10.20
CA LEU A 239 5.30 -9.66 9.79
C LEU A 239 5.30 -9.32 8.29
N SER A 240 4.12 -9.20 7.70
CA SER A 240 3.92 -8.56 6.39
C SER A 240 4.10 -7.03 6.45
N ARG A 241 4.47 -6.38 5.34
CA ARG A 241 4.67 -4.91 5.21
C ARG A 241 3.50 -4.11 5.81
N GLY A 242 2.25 -4.49 5.55
CA GLY A 242 1.06 -3.80 6.06
C GLY A 242 0.94 -3.84 7.58
N SER A 243 0.94 -5.04 8.16
CA SER A 243 0.86 -5.26 9.60
C SER A 243 2.07 -4.70 10.34
N ALA A 244 3.30 -4.83 9.79
CA ALA A 244 4.50 -4.19 10.32
C ALA A 244 4.33 -2.67 10.38
N PHE A 245 3.92 -2.02 9.29
CA PHE A 245 3.73 -0.57 9.28
C PHE A 245 2.62 -0.11 10.23
N ALA A 246 1.54 -0.90 10.39
CA ALA A 246 0.50 -0.63 11.37
C ALA A 246 1.03 -0.67 12.82
N VAL A 247 1.92 -1.61 13.15
CA VAL A 247 2.63 -1.65 14.45
C VAL A 247 3.50 -0.40 14.63
N LEU A 248 4.36 -0.10 13.65
CA LEU A 248 5.31 1.03 13.71
C LEU A 248 4.61 2.39 13.89
N LEU A 249 3.50 2.60 13.18
CA LEU A 249 2.69 3.81 13.35
C LEU A 249 1.98 3.84 14.70
N ASN A 250 1.47 2.71 15.20
CA ASN A 250 0.77 2.65 16.48
C ASN A 250 1.64 3.13 17.65
N ASP A 251 2.92 2.72 17.69
CA ASP A 251 3.87 3.19 18.71
C ASP A 251 4.01 4.71 18.74
N ALA A 252 3.91 5.36 17.57
CA ALA A 252 3.89 6.82 17.44
C ALA A 252 2.50 7.47 17.69
N GLY A 253 1.47 6.71 18.06
CA GLY A 253 0.08 7.18 18.14
C GLY A 253 -0.51 7.56 16.78
N LEU A 254 0.06 7.03 15.70
CA LEU A 254 -0.36 7.21 14.32
C LEU A 254 -1.04 5.94 13.80
N CYS A 255 -1.63 6.04 12.62
CA CYS A 255 -2.15 4.91 11.86
C CYS A 255 -2.11 5.24 10.37
N PHE A 256 -2.37 4.25 9.53
CA PHE A 256 -2.67 4.49 8.12
C PHE A 256 -4.02 3.88 7.75
N ARG A 257 -4.59 4.35 6.65
CA ARG A 257 -5.67 3.66 5.93
C ARG A 257 -5.51 3.90 4.44
N PRO A 258 -5.95 2.98 3.56
CA PRO A 258 -6.04 3.28 2.16
C PRO A 258 -7.14 4.29 1.88
N LEU A 259 -6.87 5.17 0.92
CA LEU A 259 -7.85 6.01 0.27
C LEU A 259 -7.77 5.78 -1.23
N ARG A 260 -8.92 5.45 -1.83
CA ARG A 260 -9.09 5.55 -3.27
C ARG A 260 -9.05 7.02 -3.66
N THR A 261 -8.06 7.43 -4.46
CA THR A 261 -8.08 8.75 -5.08
C THR A 261 -9.23 8.77 -6.09
N PRO A 262 -9.80 9.94 -6.43
CA PRO A 262 -10.79 10.02 -7.51
C PRO A 262 -10.24 9.51 -8.86
N SER A 263 -8.92 9.30 -9.01
CA SER A 263 -8.30 8.77 -10.25
C SER A 263 -8.33 7.24 -10.30
N GLY A 264 -8.92 6.58 -9.30
CA GLY A 264 -8.92 5.12 -9.17
C GLY A 264 -7.64 4.53 -8.58
N SER A 265 -6.55 5.31 -8.46
CA SER A 265 -5.35 4.91 -7.72
C SER A 265 -5.63 4.80 -6.22
N ILE A 266 -4.75 4.11 -5.51
CA ILE A 266 -4.83 3.93 -4.06
C ILE A 266 -3.62 4.62 -3.43
N ASP A 267 -3.88 5.57 -2.53
CA ASP A 267 -2.87 6.18 -1.68
C ASP A 267 -3.05 5.63 -0.26
N LEU A 268 -1.96 5.32 0.44
CA LEU A 268 -2.01 5.11 1.88
C LEU A 268 -1.85 6.46 2.58
N VAL A 269 -2.72 6.78 3.54
CA VAL A 269 -2.68 8.07 4.24
C VAL A 269 -2.42 7.88 5.73
N VAL A 270 -1.33 8.46 6.21
CA VAL A 270 -0.93 8.50 7.63
C VAL A 270 -1.75 9.57 8.37
N LEU A 271 -2.35 9.16 9.49
CA LEU A 271 -3.33 9.93 10.27
C LEU A 271 -3.12 9.73 11.78
N ASN A 272 -3.73 10.57 12.62
CA ASN A 272 -3.75 10.39 14.07
C ASN A 272 -4.61 9.17 14.44
N ARG A 273 -4.06 8.23 15.22
CA ARG A 273 -4.76 7.00 15.65
C ARG A 273 -6.03 7.28 16.46
N ALA A 274 -6.03 8.34 17.28
CA ALA A 274 -7.15 8.65 18.17
C ALA A 274 -8.34 9.32 17.44
N GLU A 275 -8.07 9.97 16.31
CA GLU A 275 -9.06 10.71 15.51
C GLU A 275 -9.58 9.90 14.30
N THR A 276 -8.93 8.78 13.97
CA THR A 276 -9.23 8.00 12.76
C THR A 276 -10.17 6.83 13.07
N PRO A 277 -11.42 6.83 12.57
CA PRO A 277 -12.24 5.63 12.55
C PRO A 277 -11.69 4.64 11.51
N ASP A 278 -11.86 3.34 11.78
CA ASP A 278 -11.49 2.24 10.89
C ASP A 278 -10.09 2.36 10.21
N PRO A 279 -9.00 2.56 10.98
CA PRO A 279 -7.65 2.46 10.43
C PRO A 279 -7.34 1.04 9.96
N TRP A 280 -6.28 0.89 9.15
CA TRP A 280 -5.72 -0.43 8.87
C TRP A 280 -5.36 -1.13 10.19
N PRO A 281 -5.74 -2.40 10.37
CA PRO A 281 -5.61 -3.06 11.67
C PRO A 281 -4.16 -3.46 11.95
N ILE A 282 -3.83 -3.59 13.24
CA ILE A 282 -2.59 -4.25 13.70
C ILE A 282 -2.84 -5.75 13.62
N GLY A 283 -2.79 -6.25 12.39
CA GLY A 283 -3.24 -7.60 12.03
C GLY A 283 -4.75 -7.81 12.17
N TRP A 284 -5.26 -8.66 11.29
CA TRP A 284 -6.66 -9.02 11.18
C TRP A 284 -7.06 -9.96 12.32
N ALA A 285 -8.34 -9.96 12.67
CA ALA A 285 -8.87 -10.97 13.58
C ALA A 285 -8.81 -12.35 12.89
N PRO A 286 -8.37 -13.42 13.57
CA PRO A 286 -8.50 -14.78 13.05
C PRO A 286 -9.95 -15.07 12.65
N ARG A 287 -10.15 -15.78 11.53
CA ARG A 287 -11.50 -16.13 11.10
C ARG A 287 -12.11 -17.13 12.11
N PRO A 288 -13.42 -17.05 12.41
CA PRO A 288 -14.05 -17.88 13.44
C PRO A 288 -14.11 -19.38 13.07
N ASP A 289 -14.00 -19.70 11.78
CA ASP A 289 -14.03 -21.03 11.18
C ASP A 289 -12.66 -21.73 11.12
N VAL A 290 -11.55 -21.01 11.36
CA VAL A 290 -10.18 -21.53 11.26
C VAL A 290 -9.55 -21.65 12.65
N GLN A 291 -8.84 -22.74 12.94
CA GLN A 291 -8.23 -22.92 14.26
C GLN A 291 -7.02 -22.01 14.43
N ARG A 292 -6.81 -21.49 15.65
CA ARG A 292 -5.68 -20.57 15.94
C ARG A 292 -4.31 -21.24 15.76
N SER A 293 -4.25 -22.56 15.91
CA SER A 293 -3.08 -23.40 15.61
C SER A 293 -2.67 -23.34 14.14
N ASP A 294 -3.61 -23.14 13.23
CA ASP A 294 -3.37 -23.23 11.78
C ASP A 294 -2.65 -21.98 11.29
N TYR A 295 -2.87 -20.85 11.97
CA TYR A 295 -2.17 -19.59 11.72
C TYR A 295 -0.76 -19.55 12.32
N ALA A 296 -0.53 -20.15 13.50
CA ALA A 296 0.75 -20.07 14.22
C ALA A 296 1.10 -21.37 14.97
N PRO A 297 1.38 -22.48 14.26
CA PRO A 297 1.46 -23.82 14.86
C PRO A 297 2.56 -23.96 15.91
N SER A 298 3.69 -23.27 15.75
CA SER A 298 4.82 -23.30 16.69
C SER A 298 4.47 -22.74 18.08
N LEU A 299 3.53 -21.79 18.20
CA LEU A 299 3.05 -21.29 19.49
C LEU A 299 2.20 -22.31 20.28
N PHE A 300 1.59 -23.26 19.58
CA PHE A 300 0.74 -24.32 20.16
C PHE A 300 1.45 -25.66 20.33
N ALA A 301 2.65 -25.82 19.76
CA ALA A 301 3.46 -27.02 19.92
C ALA A 301 3.88 -27.24 21.38
N PHE A 302 3.65 -28.45 21.91
CA PHE A 302 4.04 -28.80 23.28
C PHE A 302 5.50 -29.25 23.34
N GLY A 303 6.37 -28.41 23.91
CA GLY A 303 7.78 -28.68 24.15
C GLY A 303 8.15 -28.66 25.64
N PRO A 304 9.37 -29.08 26.01
CA PRO A 304 9.91 -28.85 27.34
C PRO A 304 10.33 -27.37 27.46
N ILE A 305 9.53 -26.57 28.17
CA ILE A 305 9.81 -25.14 28.39
C ILE A 305 10.00 -24.90 29.89
N GLY A 306 11.06 -24.17 30.25
CA GLY A 306 11.33 -23.72 31.61
C GLY A 306 12.51 -22.76 31.66
N PHE A 307 12.46 -21.83 32.61
CA PHE A 307 13.48 -20.81 32.85
C PHE A 307 13.29 -20.24 34.26
N LEU A 308 14.37 -19.69 34.83
CA LEU A 308 14.34 -19.00 36.13
C LEU A 308 13.58 -17.66 36.02
N ASP A 309 13.24 -17.07 37.16
CA ASP A 309 12.62 -15.73 37.21
C ASP A 309 13.49 -14.70 36.50
N ARG A 310 12.95 -14.09 35.44
CA ARG A 310 13.59 -13.04 34.63
C ARG A 310 12.54 -12.07 34.09
N PRO A 311 12.92 -10.87 33.58
CA PRO A 311 12.00 -9.92 32.97
C PRO A 311 11.09 -10.56 31.90
N VAL A 312 9.82 -10.19 31.89
CA VAL A 312 8.86 -10.68 30.90
C VAL A 312 9.32 -10.33 29.48
N THR A 313 9.97 -9.18 29.27
CA THR A 313 10.53 -8.79 27.97
C THR A 313 11.54 -9.79 27.40
N GLU A 314 12.41 -10.37 28.22
CA GLU A 314 13.36 -11.42 27.78
C GLU A 314 12.62 -12.72 27.41
N MET A 315 11.60 -13.08 28.19
CA MET A 315 10.76 -14.24 27.90
C MET A 315 9.96 -14.07 26.58
N LEU A 316 9.56 -12.84 26.23
CA LEU A 316 8.95 -12.55 24.92
C LEU A 316 9.94 -12.69 23.77
N GLN A 317 11.22 -12.31 23.97
CA GLN A 317 12.29 -12.52 22.98
C GLN A 317 12.57 -14.02 22.78
N ASP A 318 12.75 -14.80 23.85
CA ASP A 318 12.87 -16.26 23.77
C ASP A 318 11.68 -16.92 23.05
N ALA A 319 10.46 -16.47 23.34
CA ALA A 319 9.26 -17.00 22.70
C ALA A 319 9.27 -16.73 21.18
N ARG A 320 9.65 -15.51 20.77
CA ARG A 320 9.82 -15.12 19.37
C ARG A 320 10.89 -15.99 18.68
N ASP A 321 12.08 -16.08 19.27
CA ASP A 321 13.22 -16.79 18.68
C ASP A 321 12.98 -18.30 18.55
N GLN A 322 12.34 -18.93 19.54
CA GLN A 322 12.04 -20.37 19.51
C GLN A 322 10.85 -20.73 18.60
N THR A 323 9.90 -19.82 18.40
CA THR A 323 8.69 -20.12 17.61
C THR A 323 8.74 -19.59 16.18
N GLY A 324 9.62 -18.63 15.90
CA GLY A 324 9.64 -17.86 14.65
C GLY A 324 8.43 -16.93 14.47
N CYS A 325 7.49 -16.91 15.42
CA CYS A 325 6.32 -16.03 15.37
C CYS A 325 6.69 -14.63 15.86
N ALA A 326 6.30 -13.61 15.10
CA ALA A 326 6.39 -12.24 15.56
C ALA A 326 5.57 -12.04 16.86
N ILE A 327 6.15 -11.30 17.80
CA ILE A 327 5.50 -10.87 19.04
C ILE A 327 5.71 -9.36 19.12
N VAL A 328 4.60 -8.62 19.13
CA VAL A 328 4.54 -7.16 19.13
C VAL A 328 3.63 -6.64 20.23
N ILE A 329 3.88 -5.41 20.65
CA ILE A 329 3.36 -4.80 21.87
C ILE A 329 2.62 -3.50 21.53
N ASP A 330 1.45 -3.29 22.13
CA ASP A 330 0.73 -2.01 22.12
C ASP A 330 1.33 -1.04 23.14
N HIS A 331 2.47 -0.41 22.83
CA HIS A 331 3.11 0.53 23.76
C HIS A 331 2.17 1.66 24.23
N PRO A 332 1.36 2.31 23.37
CA PRO A 332 0.36 3.29 23.81
C PRO A 332 -0.69 2.71 24.76
N GLY A 333 -1.18 1.50 24.50
CA GLY A 333 -2.16 0.83 25.36
C GLY A 333 -1.58 0.44 26.72
N ILE A 334 -0.35 -0.09 26.74
CA ILE A 334 0.38 -0.43 27.96
C ILE A 334 0.68 0.81 28.80
N ALA A 335 1.13 1.91 28.18
CA ALA A 335 1.40 3.17 28.87
C ALA A 335 0.14 3.72 29.57
N LYS A 336 -1.03 3.64 28.91
CA LYS A 336 -2.33 4.01 29.51
C LYS A 336 -2.78 3.13 30.67
N LYS A 337 -2.19 1.94 30.83
CA LYS A 337 -2.43 1.02 31.96
C LYS A 337 -1.35 1.08 33.03
N GLU A 338 -0.31 1.91 32.85
CA GLU A 338 0.84 2.04 33.76
C GLU A 338 1.57 0.71 34.03
N VAL A 339 1.51 -0.24 33.08
CA VAL A 339 2.13 -1.55 33.21
C VAL A 339 3.58 -1.52 32.74
N ASP A 340 4.51 -1.88 33.62
CA ASP A 340 5.93 -2.01 33.29
C ASP A 340 6.30 -3.49 33.07
N LEU A 341 6.48 -3.87 31.80
CA LEU A 341 6.88 -5.23 31.41
C LEU A 341 8.36 -5.54 31.69
N VAL A 342 9.21 -4.53 31.88
CA VAL A 342 10.64 -4.70 32.19
C VAL A 342 10.80 -5.04 33.67
N LYS A 343 10.04 -4.37 34.55
CA LYS A 343 10.05 -4.65 35.99
C LYS A 343 9.33 -5.95 36.37
N LYS A 344 8.36 -6.40 35.58
CA LYS A 344 7.63 -7.65 35.85
C LYS A 344 8.52 -8.86 35.50
N THR A 345 8.79 -9.70 36.49
CA THR A 345 9.46 -10.99 36.29
C THR A 345 8.45 -12.13 36.13
N PHE A 346 8.89 -13.20 35.46
CA PHE A 346 8.17 -14.47 35.38
C PHE A 346 9.17 -15.62 35.24
N GLY A 347 8.96 -16.69 36.01
CA GLY A 347 9.72 -17.93 35.96
C GLY A 347 8.79 -19.13 35.78
N LEU A 348 9.33 -20.21 35.22
CA LEU A 348 8.58 -21.43 34.95
C LEU A 348 9.46 -22.67 35.19
N PRO A 349 9.11 -23.56 36.13
CA PRO A 349 9.82 -24.84 36.25
C PRO A 349 9.64 -25.67 34.98
N GLN A 350 10.71 -26.35 34.56
CA GLN A 350 10.75 -27.10 33.30
C GLN A 350 9.62 -28.13 33.22
N LYS A 351 8.70 -27.94 32.28
CA LYS A 351 7.55 -28.82 32.06
C LYS A 351 7.17 -28.89 30.59
N LYS A 352 6.42 -29.93 30.21
CA LYS A 352 5.84 -30.03 28.86
C LYS A 352 4.66 -29.05 28.73
N THR A 353 4.81 -28.00 27.94
CA THR A 353 3.80 -26.96 27.72
C THR A 353 3.97 -26.30 26.35
N ALA A 354 2.98 -25.51 25.91
CA ALA A 354 3.06 -24.71 24.70
C ALA A 354 3.29 -23.23 25.02
N TRP A 355 3.98 -22.50 24.12
CA TRP A 355 4.32 -21.08 24.31
C TRP A 355 3.09 -20.18 24.50
N VAL A 356 1.97 -20.46 23.83
CA VAL A 356 0.70 -19.71 24.02
C VAL A 356 0.21 -19.72 25.49
N LEU A 357 0.40 -20.84 26.21
CA LEU A 357 0.05 -20.96 27.63
C LEU A 357 1.04 -20.26 28.54
N VAL A 358 2.33 -20.25 28.14
CA VAL A 358 3.40 -19.51 28.86
C VAL A 358 3.13 -18.01 28.77
N LEU A 359 2.82 -17.48 27.58
CA LEU A 359 2.48 -16.07 27.36
C LEU A 359 1.25 -15.64 28.17
N GLN A 360 0.18 -16.45 28.17
CA GLN A 360 -1.02 -16.21 28.99
C GLN A 360 -0.70 -16.19 30.49
N SER A 361 0.13 -17.13 30.97
CA SER A 361 0.52 -17.21 32.37
C SER A 361 1.41 -16.05 32.79
N ALA A 362 2.36 -15.65 31.94
CA ALA A 362 3.29 -14.56 32.19
C ALA A 362 2.58 -13.20 32.23
N LEU A 363 1.56 -12.98 31.39
CA LEU A 363 0.78 -11.75 31.36
C LEU A 363 -0.36 -11.72 32.39
N ALA A 364 -0.63 -12.82 33.10
CA ALA A 364 -1.65 -12.87 34.13
C ALA A 364 -1.47 -11.77 35.20
N GLY A 365 -2.59 -11.19 35.63
CA GLY A 365 -2.65 -10.11 36.61
C GLY A 365 -2.19 -8.73 36.12
N THR A 366 -1.73 -8.59 34.87
CA THR A 366 -1.32 -7.27 34.32
C THR A 366 -2.46 -6.47 33.70
N GLY A 367 -3.59 -7.11 33.41
CA GLY A 367 -4.63 -6.51 32.56
C GLY A 367 -4.27 -6.46 31.07
N LEU A 368 -3.18 -7.12 30.65
CA LEU A 368 -2.80 -7.32 29.25
C LEU A 368 -3.14 -8.74 28.80
N VAL A 369 -3.39 -8.92 27.50
CA VAL A 369 -3.74 -10.20 26.89
C VAL A 369 -2.92 -10.43 25.61
N PRO A 370 -2.36 -11.64 25.39
CA PRO A 370 -1.75 -12.00 24.12
C PRO A 370 -2.85 -12.37 23.12
N HIS A 371 -3.14 -11.46 22.20
CA HIS A 371 -4.09 -11.69 21.10
C HIS A 371 -3.37 -12.33 19.92
N ILE A 372 -3.90 -13.43 19.39
CA ILE A 372 -3.48 -13.93 18.08
C ILE A 372 -4.13 -13.05 17.02
N ARG A 373 -3.30 -12.48 16.15
CA ARG A 373 -3.66 -11.67 14.99
C ARG A 373 -3.11 -12.33 13.73
N VAL A 374 -3.72 -12.04 12.59
CA VAL A 374 -3.31 -12.61 11.29
C VAL A 374 -2.80 -11.49 10.40
N ASP A 375 -1.61 -11.64 9.84
CA ASP A 375 -1.00 -10.67 8.93
C ASP A 375 -1.59 -10.77 7.51
N GLU A 376 -1.18 -9.90 6.58
CA GLU A 376 -1.66 -9.93 5.19
C GLU A 376 -1.17 -11.16 4.41
N ALA A 377 -0.11 -11.83 4.86
CA ALA A 377 0.35 -13.12 4.31
C ALA A 377 -0.46 -14.32 4.85
N GLY A 378 -1.38 -14.10 5.79
CA GLY A 378 -2.16 -15.15 6.42
C GLY A 378 -1.44 -15.84 7.58
N ARG A 379 -0.32 -15.31 8.09
CA ARG A 379 0.43 -15.84 9.24
C ARG A 379 -0.11 -15.31 10.55
N GLY A 380 -0.12 -16.16 11.56
CA GLY A 380 -0.45 -15.78 12.93
C GLY A 380 0.73 -15.17 13.67
N PHE A 381 0.49 -14.07 14.37
CA PHE A 381 1.43 -13.42 15.27
C PHE A 381 0.76 -13.04 16.59
N ILE A 382 1.55 -12.72 17.62
CA ILE A 382 1.03 -12.27 18.92
C ILE A 382 1.08 -10.75 19.01
N PHE A 383 -0.08 -10.15 19.29
CA PHE A 383 -0.23 -8.75 19.67
C PHE A 383 -0.60 -8.66 21.15
N ILE A 384 0.30 -8.14 21.98
CA ILE A 384 0.09 -7.94 23.41
C ILE A 384 -0.53 -6.57 23.61
N ALA A 385 -1.79 -6.54 24.04
CA ALA A 385 -2.56 -5.32 24.23
C ALA A 385 -3.37 -5.36 25.54
N PRO A 386 -3.84 -4.21 26.05
CA PRO A 386 -4.76 -4.17 27.18
C PRO A 386 -6.04 -4.99 26.93
N PHE A 387 -6.56 -5.61 27.98
CA PHE A 387 -7.86 -6.25 27.94
C PHE A 387 -8.97 -5.22 27.71
N GLU A 388 -9.61 -5.30 26.54
CA GLU A 388 -10.86 -4.61 26.25
C GLU A 388 -12.03 -5.50 26.68
N SER A 389 -12.77 -5.07 27.71
CA SER A 389 -14.06 -5.68 28.01
C SER A 389 -15.04 -5.36 26.88
N ARG A 390 -15.45 -6.38 26.10
CA ARG A 390 -16.59 -6.24 25.19
C ARG A 390 -17.80 -5.79 26.00
N ALA A 391 -18.23 -4.55 25.80
CA ALA A 391 -19.57 -4.13 26.17
C ALA A 391 -20.54 -5.03 25.40
N ILE A 392 -21.44 -5.70 26.13
CA ILE A 392 -22.52 -6.46 25.51
C ILE A 392 -23.53 -5.43 25.02
N SER A 393 -23.33 -4.96 23.78
CA SER A 393 -24.35 -4.21 23.06
C SER A 393 -25.51 -5.16 22.76
N ASN A 394 -26.53 -5.15 23.61
CA ASN A 394 -27.82 -5.74 23.27
C ASN A 394 -28.39 -4.98 22.07
N GLN A 395 -28.46 -5.66 20.93
CA GLN A 395 -29.29 -5.32 19.76
C GLN A 395 -30.06 -6.57 19.37
#